data_AF-X1PSZ1-F1
#
_entry.id   AF-X1PSZ1-F1
#
_cell.length_a   1.000
_cell.length_b   1.000
_cell.length_c   1.000
_cell.angle_alpha   90.00
_cell.angle_beta   90.00
_cell.angle_gamma   90.00
#
_symmetry.space_group_name_H-M   'P 1'
#
loop_
_entity.id
_entity.type
_entity.pdbx_description
1 polymer ?
#
loop_
_entity_poly.entity_id
_entity_poly.type
_entity_poly.pdbx_seq_one_letter_code
_entity_poly.pdbx_strand_id
1 'polypeptide(L)'
;WIGGEGLDAARFAELLNGAGLPGVLFTPEVRGTTGGVRLEIRDPYSFNPAKTGIYALSYAFMLGDFKVPKSTPDNVVMFDKVMGTDKIGQYLEEGLTPQQIVANYTPMLQRFKQERMHYLLPEYDGPVNSGINE
;
A
#
# COMPACT_ATOMS: atom_id res chain seq x y z
N TRP A 1 2.68 3.03 -12.59
CA TRP A 1 1.34 2.63 -13.04
C TRP A 1 0.97 1.37 -12.26
N ILE A 2 -0.27 1.27 -11.80
CA ILE A 2 -0.80 0.11 -11.07
C ILE A 2 -2.14 -0.24 -11.72
N GLY A 3 -2.36 -1.51 -12.05
CA GLY A 3 -3.59 -1.96 -12.67
C GLY A 3 -3.58 -3.47 -12.90
N GLY A 4 -4.68 -3.97 -13.47
CA GLY A 4 -4.87 -5.38 -13.76
C GLY A 4 -5.91 -5.60 -14.84
N GLU A 5 -6.02 -6.84 -15.28
CA GLU A 5 -6.99 -7.24 -16.30
C GLU A 5 -8.43 -7.00 -15.80
N GLY A 6 -9.26 -6.39 -16.65
CA GLY A 6 -10.69 -6.17 -16.35
C GLY A 6 -11.00 -5.14 -15.25
N LEU A 7 -10.00 -4.50 -14.64
CA LEU A 7 -10.21 -3.52 -13.59
C LEU A 7 -10.83 -2.23 -14.14
N ASP A 8 -11.86 -1.69 -13.48
CA ASP A 8 -12.42 -0.38 -13.83
C ASP A 8 -11.45 0.75 -13.44
N ALA A 9 -10.77 1.32 -14.44
CA ALA A 9 -9.78 2.38 -14.24
C ALA A 9 -10.38 3.64 -13.59
N ALA A 10 -11.60 4.03 -13.98
CA ALA A 10 -12.24 5.25 -13.49
C ALA A 10 -12.63 5.09 -12.02
N ARG A 11 -13.29 3.97 -11.68
CA ARG A 11 -13.69 3.66 -10.31
C ARG A 11 -12.48 3.47 -9.40
N PHE A 12 -11.42 2.85 -9.90
CA PHE A 12 -10.19 2.66 -9.14
C PHE A 12 -9.48 3.98 -8.82
N ALA A 13 -9.39 4.89 -9.80
CA ALA A 13 -8.85 6.24 -9.58
C ALA A 13 -9.69 7.05 -8.59
N GLU A 14 -11.02 6.95 -8.68
CA GLU A 14 -11.95 7.63 -7.77
C GLU A 14 -11.73 7.19 -6.31
N LEU A 15 -11.67 5.88 -6.04
CA LEU A 15 -11.43 5.36 -4.69
C LEU A 15 -10.06 5.79 -4.14
N LEU A 16 -9.02 5.76 -4.97
CA LEU A 16 -7.67 6.14 -4.55
C LEU A 16 -7.53 7.64 -4.27
N ASN A 17 -8.10 8.50 -5.12
CA ASN A 17 -8.11 9.94 -4.88
C ASN A 17 -9.00 10.29 -3.68
N GLY A 18 -10.15 9.62 -3.54
CA GLY A 18 -11.07 9.79 -2.41
C GLY A 18 -10.48 9.35 -1.06
N ALA A 19 -9.44 8.52 -1.06
CA ALA A 19 -8.74 8.09 0.15
C ALA A 19 -7.84 9.18 0.77
N GLY A 20 -7.59 10.30 0.07
CA GLY A 20 -6.82 11.43 0.60
C GLY A 20 -5.36 11.09 0.92
N LEU A 21 -4.72 10.22 0.13
CA LEU A 21 -3.32 9.86 0.30
C LEU A 21 -2.42 11.08 0.00
N PRO A 22 -1.57 11.53 0.94
CA PRO A 22 -0.74 12.72 0.72
C PRO A 22 0.31 12.54 -0.38
N GLY A 23 0.62 13.63 -1.07
CA GLY A 23 1.74 13.71 -2.02
C GLY A 23 1.56 12.96 -3.34
N VAL A 24 0.37 12.43 -3.64
CA VAL A 24 0.12 11.63 -4.86
C VAL A 24 -1.22 11.97 -5.51
N LEU A 25 -1.26 11.96 -6.85
CA LEU A 25 -2.49 11.97 -7.65
C LEU A 25 -2.58 10.69 -8.48
N PHE A 26 -3.79 10.14 -8.59
CA PHE A 26 -4.08 8.98 -9.43
C PHE A 26 -4.90 9.39 -10.65
N THR A 27 -4.36 9.18 -11.84
CA THR A 27 -5.09 9.40 -13.11
C THR A 27 -5.52 8.05 -13.68
N PRO A 28 -6.80 7.84 -14.04
CA PRO A 28 -7.24 6.59 -14.65
C PRO A 28 -6.50 6.38 -15.97
N GLU A 29 -6.03 5.16 -16.21
CA GLU A 29 -5.30 4.81 -17.43
C GLU A 29 -5.60 3.36 -17.83
N VAL A 30 -6.07 3.16 -19.05
CA VAL A 30 -6.35 1.85 -19.65
C VAL A 30 -5.21 1.48 -20.62
N ARG A 31 -4.69 0.26 -20.51
CA ARG A 31 -3.64 -0.30 -21.36
C ARG A 31 -4.09 -1.66 -21.91
N GLY A 32 -4.57 -1.67 -23.16
CA GLY A 32 -5.14 -2.88 -23.76
C GLY A 32 -6.40 -3.33 -23.01
N THR A 33 -6.42 -4.56 -22.52
CA THR A 33 -7.49 -5.13 -21.68
C THR A 33 -7.34 -4.83 -20.19
N THR A 34 -6.26 -4.15 -19.80
CA THR A 34 -5.98 -3.82 -18.40
C THR A 34 -6.42 -2.40 -18.08
N GLY A 35 -7.16 -2.24 -16.99
CA GLY A 35 -7.46 -0.93 -16.42
C GLY A 35 -6.65 -0.69 -15.16
N GLY A 36 -6.42 0.59 -14.85
CA GLY A 36 -5.58 0.96 -13.73
C GLY A 36 -5.43 2.46 -13.57
N VAL A 37 -4.37 2.84 -12.87
CA VAL A 37 -4.01 4.23 -12.61
C VAL A 37 -2.54 4.50 -12.89
N ARG A 38 -2.26 5.67 -13.47
CA ARG A 38 -0.94 6.28 -13.40
C ARG A 38 -0.84 7.08 -12.11
N LEU A 39 0.27 6.89 -11.41
CA LEU A 39 0.60 7.60 -10.18
C LEU A 39 1.50 8.77 -10.54
N GLU A 40 1.16 9.95 -10.08
CA GLU A 40 1.98 11.16 -10.15
C GLU A 40 2.33 11.57 -8.71
N ILE A 41 3.59 11.40 -8.33
CA ILE A 41 4.09 11.85 -7.02
C ILE A 41 4.32 13.36 -7.13
N ARG A 42 3.50 14.13 -6.43
CA ARG A 42 3.50 15.60 -6.42
C ARG A 42 4.32 16.19 -5.28
N ASP A 43 4.40 15.47 -4.16
CA ASP A 43 5.25 15.82 -3.03
C ASP A 43 5.89 14.55 -2.46
N PRO A 44 7.20 14.34 -2.70
CA PRO A 44 7.90 13.15 -2.22
C PRO A 44 8.06 13.11 -0.69
N TYR A 45 7.94 14.23 0.02
CA TYR A 45 8.15 14.28 1.47
C TYR A 45 6.91 13.82 2.25
N SER A 46 5.71 14.04 1.72
CA SER A 46 4.46 13.53 2.30
C SER A 46 4.02 12.19 1.70
N PHE A 47 4.54 11.81 0.53
CA PHE A 47 4.21 10.55 -0.13
C PHE A 47 4.66 9.33 0.69
N ASN A 48 3.71 8.45 1.00
CA ASN A 48 3.99 7.17 1.66
C ASN A 48 3.77 6.00 0.68
N PRO A 49 4.84 5.42 0.10
CA PRO A 49 4.70 4.38 -0.92
C PRO A 49 4.10 3.08 -0.36
N ALA A 50 4.48 2.67 0.85
CA ALA A 50 3.98 1.43 1.45
C ALA A 50 2.48 1.52 1.76
N LYS A 51 2.04 2.61 2.39
CA LYS A 51 0.61 2.87 2.63
C LYS A 51 -0.16 2.95 1.32
N THR A 52 0.38 3.66 0.32
CA THR A 52 -0.25 3.76 -1.00
C THR A 52 -0.40 2.39 -1.68
N GLY A 53 0.63 1.54 -1.60
CA GLY A 53 0.58 0.18 -2.13
C GLY A 53 -0.53 -0.66 -1.52
N ILE A 54 -0.73 -0.59 -0.20
CA ILE A 54 -1.83 -1.30 0.50
C ILE A 54 -3.20 -0.80 0.05
N TYR A 55 -3.38 0.51 -0.11
CA TYR A 55 -4.64 1.08 -0.61
C TYR A 55 -4.92 0.64 -2.05
N ALA A 56 -3.93 0.72 -2.92
CA ALA A 56 -4.05 0.28 -4.31
C ALA A 56 -4.36 -1.22 -4.40
N LEU A 57 -3.67 -2.05 -3.62
CA LEU A 57 -3.90 -3.49 -3.60
C LEU A 57 -5.30 -3.84 -3.09
N SER A 58 -5.73 -3.24 -1.98
CA SER A 58 -7.05 -3.49 -1.38
C SER A 58 -8.18 -3.06 -2.32
N TYR A 59 -8.14 -1.85 -2.88
CA TYR A 59 -9.18 -1.40 -3.81
C TYR A 59 -9.16 -2.17 -5.14
N ALA A 60 -7.99 -2.56 -5.65
CA ALA A 60 -7.92 -3.42 -6.83
C ALA A 60 -8.59 -4.78 -6.54
N PHE A 61 -8.29 -5.39 -5.39
CA PHE A 61 -8.91 -6.65 -4.97
C PHE A 61 -10.43 -6.54 -4.80
N MET A 62 -10.92 -5.43 -4.25
CA MET A 62 -12.37 -5.19 -4.08
C MET A 62 -13.11 -5.00 -5.41
N LEU A 63 -12.46 -4.40 -6.41
CA LEU A 63 -13.10 -4.05 -7.70
C LEU A 63 -12.92 -5.14 -8.76
N GLY A 64 -11.86 -5.93 -8.70
CA GLY A 64 -11.50 -6.93 -9.71
C GLY A 64 -11.74 -8.37 -9.25
N ASP A 65 -11.59 -9.29 -10.19
CA ASP A 65 -11.64 -10.73 -9.93
C ASP A 65 -10.21 -11.28 -9.75
N PHE A 66 -9.58 -10.90 -8.63
CA PHE A 66 -8.22 -11.34 -8.31
C PHE A 66 -8.23 -12.51 -7.34
N LYS A 67 -7.27 -13.42 -7.51
CA LYS A 67 -7.03 -14.53 -6.56
C LYS A 67 -5.76 -14.26 -5.78
N VAL A 68 -5.85 -14.34 -4.46
CA VAL A 68 -4.67 -14.25 -3.59
C VAL A 68 -3.89 -15.57 -3.67
N PRO A 69 -2.60 -15.55 -4.09
CA PRO A 69 -1.76 -16.74 -4.03
C PRO A 69 -1.58 -17.21 -2.58
N LYS A 70 -1.59 -18.53 -2.35
CA LYS A 70 -1.50 -19.11 -1.00
C LYS A 70 -0.21 -19.88 -0.79
N SER A 71 0.48 -19.58 0.32
CA SER A 71 1.57 -20.41 0.80
C SER A 71 1.07 -21.74 1.36
N THR A 72 1.91 -22.77 1.28
CA THR A 72 1.74 -24.07 1.93
C THR A 72 2.88 -24.29 2.92
N PRO A 73 2.81 -25.32 3.80
CA PRO A 73 3.92 -25.62 4.71
C PRO A 73 5.28 -25.82 4.01
N ASP A 74 5.26 -26.34 2.78
CA ASP A 74 6.47 -26.65 2.02
C ASP A 74 6.86 -25.56 1.01
N ASN A 75 6.02 -24.54 0.79
CA ASN A 75 6.28 -23.51 -0.22
C ASN A 75 5.65 -22.16 0.14
N VAL A 76 6.51 -21.16 0.35
CA VAL A 76 6.08 -19.76 0.51
C VAL A 76 6.03 -19.07 -0.86
N VAL A 77 4.84 -18.61 -1.25
CA VAL A 77 4.62 -17.95 -2.54
C VAL A 77 5.26 -16.56 -2.59
N MET A 78 5.51 -16.05 -3.79
CA MET A 78 6.19 -14.76 -3.97
C MET A 78 5.42 -13.59 -3.34
N PHE A 79 4.09 -13.63 -3.37
CA PHE A 79 3.25 -12.61 -2.75
C PHE A 79 3.56 -12.46 -1.25
N ASP A 80 3.54 -13.56 -0.51
CA ASP A 80 3.82 -13.55 0.94
C ASP A 80 5.28 -13.19 1.25
N LYS A 81 6.23 -13.58 0.38
CA LYS A 81 7.64 -13.17 0.49
C LYS A 81 7.81 -11.67 0.36
N VAL A 82 7.14 -11.05 -0.61
CA VAL A 82 7.19 -9.60 -0.86
C VAL A 82 6.50 -8.84 0.27
N MET A 83 5.37 -9.35 0.78
CA MET A 83 4.65 -8.75 1.91
C MET A 83 5.31 -9.02 3.26
N GLY A 84 6.21 -10.00 3.34
CA GLY A 84 6.85 -10.47 4.58
C GLY A 84 5.91 -11.27 5.50
N THR A 85 4.69 -11.59 5.05
CA THR A 85 3.67 -12.33 5.79
C THR A 85 2.52 -12.76 4.87
N ASP A 86 1.82 -13.82 5.24
CA ASP A 86 0.56 -14.28 4.62
C ASP A 86 -0.68 -13.46 5.04
N LYS A 87 -0.56 -12.68 6.13
CA LYS A 87 -1.68 -11.91 6.70
C LYS A 87 -2.29 -10.91 5.73
N ILE A 88 -1.50 -10.29 4.85
CA ILE A 88 -2.03 -9.33 3.87
C ILE A 88 -3.01 -10.04 2.94
N GLY A 89 -2.67 -11.25 2.48
CA GLY A 89 -3.55 -12.05 1.65
C GLY A 89 -4.83 -12.48 2.39
N GLN A 90 -4.72 -12.83 3.67
CA GLN A 90 -5.88 -13.16 4.52
C GLN A 90 -6.81 -11.96 4.68
N TYR A 91 -6.27 -10.77 4.98
CA TYR A 91 -7.07 -9.55 5.15
C TYR A 91 -7.84 -9.14 3.90
N LEU A 92 -7.24 -9.34 2.71
CA LEU A 92 -7.92 -9.07 1.45
C LEU A 92 -9.14 -9.98 1.28
N GLU A 93 -8.99 -11.28 1.51
CA GLU A 93 -10.09 -12.25 1.39
C GLU A 93 -11.17 -12.08 2.47
N GLU A 94 -10.80 -11.64 3.67
CA GLU A 94 -11.73 -11.26 4.73
C GLU A 94 -12.50 -9.96 4.42
N GLY A 95 -12.13 -9.25 3.34
CA GLY A 95 -12.79 -8.01 2.93
C GLY A 95 -12.46 -6.81 3.80
N LEU A 96 -11.31 -6.81 4.48
CA LEU A 96 -10.88 -5.65 5.26
C LEU A 96 -10.64 -4.44 4.36
N THR A 97 -11.09 -3.29 4.83
CA THR A 97 -10.78 -1.98 4.21
C THR A 97 -9.28 -1.69 4.29
N PRO A 98 -8.73 -0.86 3.40
CA PRO A 98 -7.32 -0.52 3.46
C PRO A 98 -6.94 0.17 4.78
N GLN A 99 -7.85 0.95 5.37
CA GLN A 99 -7.67 1.57 6.70
C GLN A 99 -7.48 0.51 7.79
N GLN A 100 -8.28 -0.56 7.77
CA GLN A 100 -8.16 -1.66 8.73
C GLN A 100 -6.86 -2.44 8.53
N ILE A 101 -6.46 -2.72 7.28
CA ILE A 101 -5.17 -3.37 6.99
C ILE A 101 -4.02 -2.53 7.54
N VAL A 102 -4.04 -1.21 7.31
CA VAL A 102 -3.03 -0.28 7.88
C VAL A 102 -3.04 -0.31 9.40
N ALA A 103 -4.22 -0.29 10.02
CA ALA A 103 -4.34 -0.35 11.47
C ALA A 103 -3.73 -1.65 12.03
N ASN A 104 -3.92 -2.79 11.37
CA ASN A 104 -3.42 -4.09 11.82
C ASN A 104 -1.89 -4.17 11.90
N TYR A 105 -1.16 -3.60 10.93
CA TYR A 105 0.30 -3.61 10.97
C TYR A 105 0.93 -2.42 11.72
N THR A 106 0.16 -1.36 12.00
CA THR A 106 0.67 -0.13 12.64
C THR A 106 1.35 -0.38 13.99
N PRO A 107 0.85 -1.23 14.90
CA PRO A 107 1.52 -1.49 16.18
C PRO A 107 2.94 -2.03 16.00
N MET A 108 3.14 -2.95 15.05
CA MET A 108 4.46 -3.51 14.75
C MET A 108 5.39 -2.47 14.14
N LEU A 109 4.87 -1.60 13.25
CA LEU A 109 5.62 -0.48 12.71
C LEU A 109 6.08 0.49 13.82
N GLN A 110 5.21 0.81 14.79
CA GLN A 110 5.59 1.69 15.89
C GLN A 110 6.64 1.05 16.79
N ARG A 111 6.51 -0.25 17.09
CA ARG A 111 7.54 -0.99 17.82
C ARG A 111 8.88 -0.96 17.08
N PHE A 112 8.88 -1.22 15.77
CA PHE A 112 10.10 -1.16 14.96
C PHE A 112 10.72 0.25 14.95
N LYS A 113 9.90 1.30 14.88
CA LYS A 113 10.38 2.69 14.95
C LYS A 113 11.06 3.03 16.27
N GLN A 114 10.63 2.42 17.38
CA GLN A 114 11.30 2.56 18.68
C GLN A 114 12.59 1.74 18.72
N GLU A 115 12.51 0.47 18.33
CA GLU A 115 13.65 -0.46 18.33
C GLU A 115 14.81 0.04 17.48
N ARG A 116 14.50 0.60 16.29
CA ARG A 116 15.55 1.11 15.38
C ARG A 116 16.33 2.29 15.94
N MET A 117 15.81 3.02 16.93
CA MET A 117 16.49 4.22 17.47
C MET A 117 17.87 3.89 18.05
N HIS A 118 18.04 2.69 18.63
CA HIS A 118 19.33 2.22 19.16
C HIS A 118 20.40 2.01 18.10
N TYR A 119 20.00 1.91 16.83
CA TYR A 119 20.86 1.58 15.70
C TYR A 119 21.02 2.76 14.72
N LEU A 120 20.42 3.91 15.01
CA LEU A 120 20.58 5.10 14.16
C LEU A 120 21.97 5.69 14.36
N LEU A 121 22.65 5.97 13.24
CA LEU A 121 23.93 6.66 13.25
C LEU A 121 23.70 8.17 13.49
N PRO A 122 24.46 8.84 14.38
CA PRO A 122 24.25 10.25 14.72
C PRO A 122 24.35 11.23 13.55
N GLU A 123 25.09 10.86 12.50
CA GLU A 123 25.31 11.68 11.29
C GLU A 123 24.14 11.63 10.31
N TYR A 124 23.17 10.73 10.56
CA TYR A 124 21.93 10.59 9.79
C TYR A 124 20.78 11.14 10.62
N ASP A 125 20.76 12.46 10.82
CA ASP A 125 19.50 13.15 11.08
C ASP A 125 18.64 12.95 9.82
N GLY A 126 17.65 12.07 9.92
CA GLY A 126 16.68 11.83 8.85
C GLY A 126 16.01 13.13 8.39
N PRO A 127 15.17 13.11 7.34
CA PRO A 127 14.45 14.32 6.90
C PRO A 127 13.80 14.96 8.13
N VAL A 128 14.26 16.17 8.44
CA VAL A 128 13.87 16.94 9.61
C VAL A 128 12.35 16.91 9.68
N ASN A 129 11.80 16.44 10.81
CA ASN A 129 10.43 16.70 11.19
C ASN A 129 10.28 18.23 11.27
N SER A 130 9.99 18.88 10.15
CA SER A 130 9.43 20.23 10.15
C SER A 130 8.10 20.11 10.87
N GLY A 131 8.11 20.59 12.12
CA GLY A 131 7.01 20.43 13.06
C GLY A 131 5.67 20.73 12.44
N ILE A 132 4.76 19.76 12.55
CA ILE A 132 3.34 20.02 12.54
C ILE A 132 2.90 19.71 13.97
N ASN A 133 2.60 20.78 14.70
CA ASN A 133 2.25 20.79 16.11
C ASN A 133 1.01 19.93 16.40
N GLU A 134 0.99 19.49 17.66
CA GLU A 134 -0.05 18.83 18.46
C GLU A 134 -1.51 19.21 18.14
#